data_AF-A0A401FTE8-F1
#
_entry.id   AF-A0A401FTE8-F1
#
_cell.length_a   1.000
_cell.length_b   1.000
_cell.length_c   1.000
_cell.angle_alpha   90.00
_cell.angle_beta   90.00
_cell.angle_gamma   90.00
#
_symmetry.space_group_name_H-M   'P 1'
#
loop_
_entity.id
_entity.type
_entity.pdbx_description
1 polymer ?
#
loop_
_entity_poly.entity_id
_entity_poly.type
_entity_poly.pdbx_seq_one_letter_code
_entity_poly.pdbx_strand_id
1 'polypeptide(L)' 'MVELDEGPWIAGNLIDIDPDKTGMALMGRRVKLGHKLFPGDRYSGGEAARPLFSFED' A
#
# COMPACT_ATOMS: atom_id res chain seq x y z
N MET A 1 -1.00 -4.55 -5.86
CA MET A 1 -2.41 -4.65 -5.39
C MET A 1 -2.44 -5.72 -4.33
N VAL A 2 -3.33 -5.59 -3.35
CA VAL A 2 -3.46 -6.51 -2.21
C VAL A 2 -4.83 -7.15 -2.26
N GLU A 3 -4.86 -8.48 -2.24
CA GLU A 3 -6.08 -9.28 -2.09
C GLU A 3 -6.50 -9.27 -0.62
N LEU A 4 -7.78 -9.00 -0.38
CA LEU A 4 -8.38 -9.07 0.94
C LEU A 4 -8.88 -10.49 1.24
N ASP A 5 -9.03 -10.84 2.51
CA ASP A 5 -9.53 -12.16 2.92
C ASP A 5 -10.95 -12.44 2.40
N GLU A 6 -11.73 -11.39 2.14
CA GLU A 6 -13.07 -11.48 1.58
C GLU A 6 -13.09 -11.72 0.05
N GLY A 7 -11.93 -11.59 -0.63
CA GLY A 7 -11.77 -11.79 -2.08
C GLY A 7 -11.59 -10.53 -2.97
N PRO A 8 -12.07 -9.32 -2.60
CA PRO A 8 -11.77 -8.10 -3.36
C PRO A 8 -10.30 -7.68 -3.27
N TRP A 9 -9.93 -6.71 -4.12
CA TRP A 9 -8.55 -6.22 -4.21
C TRP A 9 -8.50 -4.70 -4.00
N ILE A 10 -7.49 -4.24 -3.25
CA ILE A 10 -7.22 -2.81 -3.04
C ILE A 10 -5.87 -2.43 -3.68
N ALA A 11 -5.86 -1.29 -4.37
CA ALA A 11 -4.63 -0.67 -4.84
C ALA A 11 -4.08 0.29 -3.77
N GLY A 12 -2.80 0.15 -3.44
CA GLY A 12 -2.08 0.98 -2.49
C GLY A 12 -0.61 0.62 -2.48
N ASN A 13 0.20 1.40 -1.77
CA ASN A 13 1.65 1.24 -1.76
C ASN A 13 2.08 0.30 -0.64
N LEU A 14 3.03 -0.60 -0.94
CA LEU A 14 3.78 -1.34 0.07
C LEU A 14 4.91 -0.44 0.58
N ILE A 15 5.02 -0.27 1.90
CA ILE A 15 6.01 0.59 2.56
C ILE A 15 7.01 -0.24 3.37
N ASP A 16 8.06 0.43 3.86
CA ASP A 16 9.13 -0.16 4.68
C ASP A 16 9.89 -1.29 3.98
N ILE A 17 10.04 -1.16 2.66
CA ILE A 17 10.81 -2.06 1.80
C ILE A 17 11.77 -1.28 0.90
N ASP A 18 12.82 -1.97 0.43
CA ASP A 18 13.72 -1.46 -0.60
C ASP A 18 13.25 -1.99 -1.97
N PRO A 19 12.66 -1.17 -2.85
CA PRO A 19 12.10 -1.63 -4.12
C PRO A 19 13.17 -2.26 -5.02
N ASP A 20 14.42 -1.80 -4.95
CA ASP A 20 15.52 -2.29 -5.80
C ASP A 20 16.01 -3.68 -5.36
N LYS A 21 15.66 -4.12 -4.14
CA LYS A 21 15.98 -5.43 -3.59
C LYS A 21 14.77 -6.37 -3.54
N THR A 22 13.67 -5.99 -4.19
CA THR A 22 12.43 -6.75 -4.17
C THR A 22 12.09 -7.32 -5.53
N GLY A 23 11.23 -8.34 -5.54
CA GLY A 23 10.81 -9.04 -6.75
C GLY A 23 9.62 -9.96 -6.46
N MET A 24 9.45 -11.00 -7.28
CA MET A 24 8.29 -11.89 -7.22
C MET A 24 8.12 -12.62 -5.87
N ALA A 25 9.17 -12.72 -5.06
CA ALA A 25 9.13 -13.33 -3.72
C ALA A 25 8.19 -12.60 -2.72
N LEU A 26 7.73 -11.39 -3.04
CA LEU A 26 6.76 -10.68 -2.20
C LEU A 26 5.31 -11.18 -2.39
N MET A 27 5.01 -11.89 -3.48
CA MET A 27 3.65 -12.34 -3.77
C MET A 27 3.17 -13.37 -2.73
N GLY A 28 1.92 -13.24 -2.30
CA GLY A 28 1.30 -14.12 -1.30
C GLY A 28 1.73 -13.87 0.15
N ARG A 29 2.63 -12.91 0.41
CA ARG A 29 2.97 -12.52 1.79
C ARG A 29 1.84 -11.72 2.42
N ARG A 30 1.56 -12.00 3.70
CA ARG A 30 0.57 -11.29 4.51
C ARG A 30 1.01 -9.85 4.79
N VAL A 31 0.05 -8.94 4.74
CA VAL A 31 0.27 -7.51 4.97
C VAL A 31 -0.84 -6.94 5.84
N LYS A 32 -0.50 -5.93 6.62
CA LYS A 32 -1.45 -5.11 7.39
C LYS A 32 -1.79 -3.83 6.64
N LEU A 33 -3.07 -3.45 6.68
CA LEU A 33 -3.58 -2.19 6.13
C LEU A 33 -3.31 -1.03 7.09
N GLY A 34 -2.76 0.06 6.55
CA GLY A 34 -2.62 1.35 7.20
C GLY A 34 -2.99 2.49 6.24
N HIS A 35 -2.67 3.71 6.63
CA HIS A 35 -2.89 4.89 5.80
C HIS A 35 -1.83 5.96 6.03
N LYS A 36 -1.68 6.87 5.06
CA LYS A 36 -0.94 8.11 5.23
C LYS A 36 -1.59 9.23 4.45
N LEU A 37 -1.41 10.46 4.92
CA LEU A 37 -1.79 11.66 4.19
C LEU A 37 -0.73 11.96 3.13
N PHE A 38 -1.18 12.13 1.90
CA PHE A 38 -0.36 12.55 0.79
C PHE A 38 -0.72 13.98 0.42
N PRO A 39 0.28 14.84 0.14
CA PRO A 39 0.02 16.16 -0.40
C PRO A 39 -0.83 16.03 -1.66
N GLY A 40 -1.94 16.77 -1.69
CA GLY A 40 -2.70 16.95 -2.92
C GLY A 40 -1.88 17.71 -3.96
N ASP A 41 -2.18 17.50 -5.24
CA ASP A 41 -1.73 18.42 -6.27
C ASP A 41 -2.54 19.73 -6.24
N ARG A 42 -2.20 20.68 -7.11
CA ARG A 42 -2.88 21.98 -7.22
C ARG A 42 -4.39 21.89 -7.50
N TYR A 43 -4.86 20.76 -8.01
CA TYR A 43 -6.25 20.52 -8.40
C TYR A 43 -6.99 19.62 -7.40
N SER A 44 -6.26 18.93 -6.53
CA SER A 44 -6.77 18.12 -5.43
C SER A 44 -7.07 19.04 -4.24
N GLY A 45 -8.22 18.86 -3.58
CA GLY A 45 -8.69 19.71 -2.47
C GLY A 45 -7.88 19.62 -1.16
N GLY A 46 -6.56 19.64 -1.24
CA GLY A 46 -5.64 19.49 -0.11
C GLY A 46 -5.14 18.06 0.08
N GLU A 47 -4.66 17.76 1.29
CA GLU A 47 -4.15 16.45 1.65
C GLU A 47 -5.22 15.36 1.55
N ALA A 48 -4.84 14.19 1.04
CA ALA A 48 -5.73 13.05 0.91
C ALA A 48 -5.12 11.80 1.55
N ALA A 49 -5.92 11.09 2.34
CA ALA A 49 -5.55 9.79 2.87
C ALA A 49 -5.52 8.75 1.73
N ARG A 50 -4.48 7.93 1.70
CA ARG A 50 -4.36 6.80 0.76
C ARG A 50 -3.97 5.52 1.53
N PRO A 51 -4.47 4.35 1.11
CA PRO A 51 -4.13 3.09 1.74
C PRO A 51 -2.64 2.77 1.55
N LEU A 52 -2.03 2.30 2.63
CA LEU A 52 -0.68 1.77 2.66
C LEU A 52 -0.70 0.36 3.22
N PHE A 53 0.26 -0.45 2.80
CA PHE A 53 0.45 -1.81 3.26
C PHE A 53 1.85 -1.96 3.80
N SER A 54 2.00 -2.73 4.86
CA SER A 54 3.30 -3.15 5.41
C SER A 54 3.22 -4.64 5.72
N PHE A 55 4.34 -5.35 5.74
CA PHE A 55 4.30 -6.77 6.08
C PHE A 55 3.80 -6.97 7.52
N GLU A 56 3.04 -8.04 7.71
CA GLU A 56 2.86 -8.60 9.05
C GLU A 56 4.18 -9.28 9.40
N ASP A 57 4.78 -8.86 10.52
CA ASP A 57 6.02 -9.44 11.03
C ASP A 57 5.82 -10.90 11.45
#